data_AF-A0A6P0XXJ8-F1
#
_entry.id   AF-A0A6P0XXJ8-F1
#
_cell.length_a   1.000
_cell.length_b   1.000
_cell.length_c   1.000
_cell.angle_alpha   90.00
_cell.angle_beta   90.00
_cell.angle_gamma   90.00
#
_symmetry.space_group_name_H-M   'P 1'
#
loop_
_entity.id
_entity.type
_entity.pdbx_description
1 polymer ?
#
loop_
_entity_poly.entity_id
_entity_poly.type
_entity_poly.pdbx_seq_one_letter_code
_entity_poly.pdbx_strand_id
1 'polypeptide(L)' 'HGLWILTPCPEVLKGRRVICHTVVLADIHNAGAVYVPDPSHVVVDRDLVTARSAADIDVYFDAIVKKAIKKDD' A
#
# COMPACT_ATOMS: atom_id res chain seq x y z
N HIS A 1 2.64 -9.31 -1.40
CA HIS A 1 2.55 -9.39 -2.87
C HIS A 1 1.21 -8.92 -3.45
N GLY A 2 0.20 -8.58 -2.63
CA GLY A 2 -1.13 -8.24 -3.15
C GLY A 2 -1.17 -7.11 -4.19
N LEU A 3 -0.20 -6.18 -4.18
CA LEU A 3 -0.16 -5.10 -5.15
C LEU A 3 0.05 -5.55 -6.61
N TRP A 4 0.54 -6.76 -6.87
CA TRP A 4 0.55 -7.32 -8.24
C TRP A 4 -0.85 -7.41 -8.87
N ILE A 5 -1.92 -7.43 -8.05
CA ILE A 5 -3.28 -7.38 -8.57
C ILE A 5 -3.57 -6.04 -9.26
N LEU A 6 -2.92 -4.96 -8.82
CA LEU A 6 -3.16 -3.60 -9.31
C LEU A 6 -2.20 -3.20 -10.44
N THR A 7 -1.04 -3.87 -10.58
CA THR A 7 -0.03 -3.51 -11.59
C THR A 7 -0.50 -3.63 -13.05
N PRO A 8 -1.44 -4.50 -13.44
CA PRO A 8 -2.03 -4.48 -14.79
C PRO A 8 -2.88 -3.24 -15.10
N CYS A 9 -3.30 -2.49 -14.08
CA CYS A 9 -4.10 -1.26 -14.18
C CYS A 9 -3.30 -0.07 -13.60
N PRO A 10 -2.18 0.33 -14.21
CA PRO A 10 -1.24 1.28 -13.62
C PRO A 10 -1.87 2.64 -13.29
N GLU A 11 -2.95 3.05 -13.94
CA GLU A 11 -3.71 4.26 -13.64
C GLU A 11 -4.26 4.32 -12.21
N VAL A 12 -4.52 3.17 -11.56
CA VAL A 12 -4.99 3.13 -10.17
C VAL A 12 -3.84 3.27 -9.16
N LEU A 13 -2.60 2.99 -9.58
CA LEU A 13 -1.38 3.09 -8.77
C LEU A 13 -0.57 4.37 -9.04
N LYS A 14 -0.72 4.98 -10.22
CA LYS A 14 0.09 6.14 -10.62
C LYS A 14 -0.02 7.29 -9.61
N GLY A 15 1.12 7.70 -9.06
CA GLY A 15 1.23 8.75 -8.05
C GLY A 15 0.77 8.35 -6.64
N ARG A 16 0.26 7.12 -6.45
CA ARG A 16 -0.15 6.61 -5.13
C ARG A 16 1.06 6.35 -4.26
N ARG A 17 0.97 6.68 -2.97
CA ARG A 17 2.00 6.34 -1.98
C ARG A 17 1.75 4.94 -1.45
N VAL A 18 2.74 4.06 -1.56
CA VAL A 18 2.62 2.67 -1.11
C VAL A 18 3.89 2.18 -0.44
N ILE A 19 3.75 1.18 0.42
CA ILE A 19 4.85 0.31 0.82
C ILE A 19 4.56 -1.10 0.30
N CYS A 20 5.61 -1.86 -0.03
CA CYS A 20 5.47 -3.18 -0.60
C CYS A 20 6.60 -4.11 -0.16
N HIS A 21 6.40 -5.41 -0.38
CA HIS A 21 7.49 -6.37 -0.29
C HIS A 21 8.53 -6.08 -1.37
N THR A 22 9.81 -6.33 -1.08
CA THR A 22 10.93 -5.92 -1.93
C THR A 22 10.89 -6.54 -3.33
N VAL A 23 10.37 -7.77 -3.47
CA VAL A 23 10.29 -8.44 -4.78
C VAL A 23 9.29 -7.77 -5.75
N VAL A 24 8.35 -6.97 -5.23
CA VAL A 24 7.32 -6.29 -6.03
C VAL A 24 7.76 -4.85 -6.36
N LEU A 25 8.87 -4.38 -5.81
CA LEU A 25 9.29 -2.99 -5.86
C LEU A 25 9.45 -2.48 -7.31
N ALA A 26 10.06 -3.27 -8.19
CA ALA A 26 10.24 -2.90 -9.59
C ALA A 26 8.89 -2.70 -10.30
N ASP A 27 7.92 -3.58 -10.04
CA ASP A 27 6.58 -3.48 -10.63
C ASP A 27 5.82 -2.25 -10.14
N ILE A 28 5.95 -1.90 -8.85
CA ILE A 28 5.37 -0.68 -8.27
C ILE A 28 5.96 0.57 -8.93
N HIS A 29 7.28 0.61 -9.11
CA HIS A 29 7.92 1.73 -9.80
C HIS A 29 7.47 1.83 -11.26
N ASN A 30 7.39 0.69 -11.97
CA ASN A 30 6.93 0.65 -13.37
C ASN A 30 5.46 1.05 -13.53
N ALA A 31 4.61 0.76 -12.53
CA ALA A 31 3.23 1.21 -12.47
C ALA A 31 3.08 2.70 -12.09
N GLY A 32 4.19 3.40 -11.80
CA GLY A 32 4.20 4.82 -11.50
C GLY A 32 3.78 5.18 -10.07
N ALA A 33 3.73 4.21 -9.16
CA ALA A 33 3.51 4.46 -7.73
C ALA A 33 4.78 4.98 -7.05
N VAL A 34 4.59 5.67 -5.92
CA VAL A 34 5.65 6.22 -5.08
C VAL A 34 5.89 5.25 -3.91
N TYR A 35 7.02 4.55 -3.95
CA TYR A 35 7.44 3.69 -2.83
C TYR A 35 7.85 4.54 -1.63
N VAL A 36 7.29 4.21 -0.45
CA VAL A 36 7.56 4.89 0.82
C VAL A 36 8.04 3.84 1.83
N PRO A 37 9.35 3.80 2.17
CA PRO A 37 9.88 2.89 3.19
C PRO A 37 9.59 3.44 4.60
N ASP A 38 8.31 3.48 4.97
CA ASP A 38 7.88 4.01 6.25
C ASP A 38 8.33 3.09 7.41
N PRO A 39 8.90 3.64 8.51
CA PRO A 39 9.29 2.85 9.69
C PRO A 39 8.14 2.09 10.35
N SER A 40 6.89 2.50 10.16
CA SER A 40 5.71 1.78 10.66
C SER A 40 5.34 0.53 9.85
N HIS A 41 6.02 0.30 8.72
CA HIS A 41 5.76 -0.77 7.76
C HIS A 41 4.35 -0.76 7.13
N VAL A 42 3.58 0.31 7.33
CA VAL A 42 2.24 0.52 6.78
C VAL A 42 2.15 1.91 6.16
N VAL A 43 1.53 2.02 4.99
CA VAL A 43 1.26 3.29 4.32
C VAL A 43 -0.22 3.38 3.99
N VAL A 44 -0.85 4.48 4.41
CA VAL A 44 -2.23 4.83 4.07
C VAL A 44 -2.21 6.00 3.10
N ASP A 45 -2.78 5.81 1.93
CA ASP A 45 -3.02 6.86 0.93
C ASP A 45 -4.50 6.83 0.57
N ARG A 46 -5.29 7.75 1.17
CA ARG A 46 -6.74 7.84 1.00
C ARG A 46 -7.42 6.49 1.28
N ASP A 47 -7.91 5.81 0.25
CA ASP A 47 -8.61 4.52 0.28
C ASP A 47 -7.69 3.29 0.19
N LEU A 48 -6.40 3.49 -0.11
CA LEU A 48 -5.44 2.40 -0.26
C LEU A 48 -4.56 2.29 0.99
N VAL A 49 -4.66 1.16 1.69
CA VAL A 49 -3.77 0.78 2.79
C VAL A 49 -2.82 -0.31 2.28
N THR A 50 -1.53 -0.18 2.53
CA THR A 50 -0.51 -1.14 2.10
C THR A 50 0.45 -1.47 3.23
N ALA A 51 1.02 -2.68 3.22
CA ALA A 51 1.99 -3.14 4.20
C ALA A 51 3.15 -3.89 3.54
N ARG A 52 4.29 -3.92 4.24
CA ARG A 52 5.57 -4.41 3.69
C ARG A 52 5.64 -5.94 3.62
N SER A 53 5.22 -6.67 4.65
CA SER A 53 5.33 -8.13 4.72
C SER A 53 4.24 -8.78 5.57
N ALA A 54 4.20 -10.12 5.59
CA ALA A 54 3.27 -10.87 6.43
C ALA A 54 3.52 -10.68 7.94
N ALA A 55 4.74 -10.29 8.33
CA ALA A 55 5.08 -9.99 9.72
C ALA A 55 4.39 -8.72 10.24
N ASP A 56 3.89 -7.88 9.33
CA ASP A 56 3.27 -6.59 9.64
C ASP A 56 1.73 -6.69 9.71
N ILE A 57 1.18 -7.90 9.86
CA ILE A 57 -0.26 -8.16 9.74
C ILE A 57 -1.09 -7.41 10.78
N ASP A 58 -0.62 -7.32 12.03
CA ASP A 58 -1.35 -6.68 13.12
C ASP A 58 -1.49 -5.17 12.86
N VAL A 59 -0.37 -4.49 12.59
CA VAL A 59 -0.35 -3.05 12.28
C VAL A 59 -1.08 -2.72 10.98
N TYR A 60 -1.05 -3.62 10.00
CA TYR A 60 -1.79 -3.47 8.75
C TYR A 60 -3.30 -3.57 8.97
N PHE A 61 -3.75 -4.56 9.74
CA PHE A 61 -5.16 -4.76 10.06
C PHE A 61 -5.73 -3.58 10.84
N ASP A 62 -5.00 -3.10 11.86
CA ASP A 62 -5.40 -1.93 12.65
C ASP A 62 -5.58 -0.69 11.76
N ALA A 63 -4.68 -0.46 10.81
CA ALA A 63 -4.77 0.65 9.87
C ALA A 63 -5.99 0.54 8.95
N ILE A 64 -6.30 -0.67 8.46
CA ILE A 64 -7.50 -0.93 7.66
C ILE A 64 -8.76 -0.63 8.47
N VAL A 65 -8.89 -1.20 9.66
CA VAL A 65 -10.09 -1.01 10.52
C VAL A 65 -10.27 0.47 10.83
N LYS A 66 -9.20 1.14 11.24
CA LYS A 66 -9.21 2.59 11.52
C LYS A 66 -9.65 3.41 10.31
N LYS A 67 -9.21 3.04 9.10
CA LYS A 67 -9.62 3.73 7.87
C LYS A 67 -11.08 3.43 7.50
N ALA A 68 -11.56 2.20 7.72
CA ALA A 68 -12.92 1.78 7.38
C ALA A 68 -14.00 2.39 8.29
N ILE A 69 -13.69 2.64 9.58
CA ILE A 69 -14.66 3.19 10.54
C ILE A 69 -14.69 4.72 10.58
N LYS A 70 -13.69 5.39 10.00
CA LYS A 70 -13.72 6.84 9.85
C LYS A 70 -14.78 7.20 8.81
N LYS A 71 -15.80 7.96 9.21
CA LYS A 71 -16.64 8.68 8.24
C LYS A 71 -15.75 9.69 7.53
N ASP A 72 -15.81 9.73 6.20
CA ASP A 72 -15.18 10.80 5.44
C ASP A 72 -15.89 12.12 5.84
N ASP A 73 -15.09 13.12 6.23
CA ASP A 73 -15.55 14.47 6.62
C ASP A 73 -16.12 15.24 5.42
#